data_AF-A0A286TYD9-F1
#
_entry.id   AF-A0A286TYD9-F1
#
_cell.length_a   1.000
_cell.length_b   1.000
_cell.length_c   1.000
_cell.angle_alpha   90.00
_cell.angle_beta   90.00
_cell.angle_gamma   90.00
#
_symmetry.space_group_name_H-M   'P 1'
#
loop_
_entity.id
_entity.type
_entity.pdbx_description
1 polymer ?
#
loop_
_entity_poly.entity_id
_entity_poly.type
_entity_poly.pdbx_seq_one_letter_code
_entity_poly.pdbx_strand_id
1 'polypeptide(L)'
;MNSVSIAVERLDAEIERDVPYEKARVIALRASLIPITNSLFAVGLVSLPGMMTGQILSGVSPFIAARYQIMVMCMIFGSAGISSACFLTLVRSDFTDNVT
;
A
#
# COMPACT_ATOMS: atom_id res chain seq x y z
N MET A 1 8.66 4.29 4.21
CA MET A 1 7.33 4.67 4.74
C MET A 1 6.34 3.58 4.34
N ASN A 2 5.52 3.08 5.26
CA ASN A 2 4.52 2.03 4.94
C ASN A 2 3.20 2.67 4.44
N SER A 3 2.28 1.84 3.94
CA SER A 3 0.99 2.31 3.40
C SER A 3 0.16 3.08 4.44
N VAL A 4 0.19 2.68 5.71
CA VAL A 4 -0.56 3.35 6.78
C VAL A 4 0.01 4.74 7.06
N SER A 5 1.33 4.88 7.17
CA SER A 5 1.98 6.17 7.39
C SER A 5 1.64 7.18 6.29
N ILE A 6 1.64 6.77 5.02
CA ILE A 6 1.24 7.66 3.92
C ILE A 6 -0.24 8.01 4.02
N ALA A 7 -1.10 7.05 4.38
CA ALA A 7 -2.52 7.32 4.58
C ALA A 7 -2.76 8.34 5.70
N VAL A 8 -2.01 8.24 6.82
CA VAL A 8 -2.08 9.20 7.94
C VAL A 8 -1.66 10.60 7.46
N GLU A 9 -0.45 10.73 6.94
CA GLU A 9 0.10 12.04 6.52
C GLU A 9 -0.79 12.71 5.46
N ARG A 10 -1.42 11.92 4.58
CA ARG A 10 -2.34 12.45 3.58
C ARG A 10 -3.73 12.73 4.11
N LEU A 11 -4.19 12.01 5.11
CA LEU A 11 -5.44 12.34 5.79
C LEU A 11 -5.28 13.69 6.51
N ASP A 12 -4.23 13.82 7.33
CA ASP A 12 -3.96 15.04 8.10
C ASP A 12 -3.82 16.26 7.18
N ALA A 13 -3.05 16.14 6.10
CA ALA A 13 -2.86 17.23 5.15
C ALA A 13 -4.13 17.66 4.40
N GLU A 14 -5.10 16.76 4.20
CA GLU A 14 -6.39 17.11 3.57
C GLU A 14 -7.37 17.70 4.59
N ILE A 15 -7.30 17.27 5.86
CA ILE A 15 -8.07 17.87 6.94
C ILE A 15 -7.61 19.30 7.22
N GLU A 16 -6.30 19.57 7.21
CA GLU A 16 -5.74 20.94 7.28
C GLU A 16 -6.20 21.84 6.11
N ARG A 17 -6.61 21.24 4.99
CA ARG A 17 -7.16 21.95 3.82
C ARG A 17 -8.68 22.12 3.89
N ASP A 18 -9.29 21.83 5.04
CA ASP A 18 -10.73 21.91 5.28
C ASP A 18 -11.55 21.01 4.33
N VAL A 19 -10.95 19.90 3.89
CA VAL A 19 -11.62 18.90 3.05
C VAL A 19 -12.48 18.00 3.94
N PRO A 20 -13.75 17.75 3.59
CA PRO A 20 -14.61 16.85 4.36
C PRO A 20 -13.97 15.46 4.52
N TYR A 21 -14.06 14.90 5.73
CA TYR A 21 -13.45 13.61 6.08
C TYR A 21 -13.75 12.49 5.06
N GLU A 22 -14.99 12.42 4.57
CA GLU A 22 -15.43 11.43 3.57
C GLU A 22 -14.67 11.53 2.24
N LYS A 23 -14.24 12.75 1.84
CA LYS A 23 -13.38 12.96 0.67
C LYS A 23 -11.91 12.76 1.02
N ALA A 24 -11.47 13.31 2.16
CA ALA A 24 -10.10 13.21 2.65
C ALA A 24 -9.64 11.75 2.78
N ARG A 25 -10.48 10.86 3.36
CA ARG A 25 -10.18 9.43 3.48
C ARG A 25 -9.95 8.74 2.12
N VAL A 26 -10.72 9.12 1.09
CA VAL A 26 -10.60 8.51 -0.24
C VAL A 26 -9.31 8.97 -0.91
N ILE A 27 -8.96 10.25 -0.75
CA ILE A 27 -7.69 10.80 -1.25
C ILE A 27 -6.51 10.12 -0.55
N ALA A 28 -6.56 10.02 0.78
CA ALA A 28 -5.54 9.36 1.60
C ALA A 28 -5.33 7.89 1.22
N LEU A 29 -6.42 7.12 1.05
CA LEU A 29 -6.36 5.72 0.63
C LEU A 29 -5.76 5.56 -0.77
N ARG A 30 -6.12 6.44 -1.71
CA ARG A 30 -5.54 6.40 -3.05
C ARG A 30 -4.05 6.71 -3.02
N ALA A 31 -3.66 7.74 -2.26
CA ALA A 31 -2.27 8.16 -2.15
C ALA A 31 -1.40 7.06 -1.54
N SER A 32 -1.89 6.36 -0.51
CA SER A 32 -1.13 5.27 0.12
C SER A 32 -0.89 4.06 -0.79
N LEU A 33 -1.75 3.85 -1.79
CA LEU A 33 -1.62 2.73 -2.74
C LEU A 33 -0.69 3.03 -3.92
N ILE A 34 -0.31 4.28 -4.17
CA ILE A 34 0.56 4.64 -5.31
C ILE A 34 1.92 3.92 -5.26
N PRO A 35 2.67 3.93 -4.13
CA PRO A 35 4.01 3.34 -4.11
C PRO A 35 4.00 1.83 -4.28
N ILE A 36 3.02 1.15 -3.68
CA ILE A 36 2.90 -0.31 -3.78
C ILE A 36 2.47 -0.75 -5.18
N THR A 37 1.61 0.05 -5.84
CA THR A 37 1.23 -0.17 -7.24
C THR A 37 2.44 -0.02 -8.17
N ASN A 38 3.22 1.04 -7.99
CA ASN A 38 4.43 1.27 -8.79
C ASN A 38 5.47 0.15 -8.58
N SER A 39 5.59 -0.34 -7.34
CA SER A 39 6.47 -1.47 -7.02
C SER A 39 6.02 -2.77 -7.68
N LEU A 40 4.70 -3.01 -7.71
CA LEU A 40 4.11 -4.17 -8.39
C LEU A 40 4.37 -4.12 -9.90
N PHE A 41 4.28 -2.95 -10.54
CA PHE A 41 4.59 -2.82 -11.98
C PHE A 41 6.08 -2.94 -12.30
N ALA A 42 6.95 -2.46 -11.42
CA ALA A 42 8.39 -2.52 -11.64
C ALA A 42 8.95 -3.95 -11.51
N VAL A 43 8.26 -4.84 -10.79
CA VAL A 43 8.73 -6.19 -10.48
C VAL A 43 8.97 -6.99 -11.76
N GLY A 44 10.19 -7.53 -11.92
CA GLY A 44 10.56 -8.34 -13.07
C GLY A 44 10.79 -7.58 -14.38
N LEU A 45 10.42 -6.29 -14.47
CA LEU A 45 10.72 -5.42 -15.62
C LEU A 45 12.01 -4.61 -15.42
N VAL A 46 12.13 -3.95 -14.27
CA VAL A 46 13.26 -3.05 -13.97
C VAL A 46 14.25 -3.72 -13.01
N SER A 47 13.77 -4.60 -12.15
CA SER A 47 14.60 -5.32 -11.19
C SER A 47 14.05 -6.71 -10.90
N LEU A 48 14.97 -7.66 -10.69
CA LEU A 48 14.66 -8.97 -10.14
C LEU A 48 14.71 -8.89 -8.61
N PRO A 49 13.59 -9.09 -7.90
CA PRO A 49 13.56 -9.02 -6.45
C PRO A 49 14.55 -10.00 -5.81
N GLY A 50 15.12 -9.63 -4.65
CA GLY A 50 16.11 -10.46 -3.97
C GLY A 50 15.64 -11.89 -3.66
N MET A 51 14.36 -12.06 -3.30
CA MET A 51 13.77 -13.39 -3.11
C MET A 51 13.75 -14.21 -4.40
N MET A 52 13.29 -13.62 -5.51
CA MET A 52 13.25 -14.28 -6.82
C MET A 52 14.66 -14.67 -7.30
N THR A 53 15.63 -13.76 -7.18
CA THR A 53 17.04 -14.04 -7.52
C THR A 53 17.62 -15.14 -6.64
N GLY A 54 17.35 -15.12 -5.33
CA GLY A 54 17.80 -16.16 -4.40
C GLY A 54 17.23 -17.54 -4.73
N GLN A 55 15.96 -17.62 -5.15
CA GLN A 55 15.35 -18.85 -5.63
C GLN A 55 16.04 -19.36 -6.91
N ILE A 56 16.31 -18.48 -7.86
CA ILE A 56 17.01 -18.85 -9.10
C ILE A 56 18.43 -19.36 -8.80
N LEU A 57 19.18 -18.66 -7.94
CA LEU A 57 20.55 -19.05 -7.56
C LEU A 57 20.60 -20.36 -6.76
N SER A 58 19.52 -20.73 -6.06
CA SER A 58 19.40 -22.02 -5.37
C SER A 58 18.92 -23.17 -6.27
N GLY A 59 18.77 -22.92 -7.58
CA GLY A 59 18.41 -23.94 -8.57
C GLY A 59 16.91 -24.09 -8.84
N VAL A 60 16.07 -23.21 -8.29
CA VAL A 60 14.63 -23.17 -8.62
C VAL A 60 14.45 -22.63 -10.04
N SER A 61 13.53 -23.23 -10.81
CA SER A 61 13.19 -22.76 -12.14
C SER A 61 12.75 -21.28 -12.12
N PRO A 62 13.27 -20.41 -13.00
CA PRO A 62 12.86 -19.01 -13.09
C PRO A 62 11.35 -18.80 -13.27
N PHE A 63 10.68 -19.72 -13.98
CA PHE A 63 9.22 -19.69 -14.13
C PHE A 63 8.49 -19.88 -12.80
N ILE A 64 9.00 -20.75 -11.93
CA ILE A 64 8.44 -20.99 -10.60
C ILE A 64 8.69 -19.77 -9.72
N ALA A 65 9.93 -19.27 -9.69
CA ALA A 65 10.31 -18.10 -8.91
C ALA A 65 9.47 -16.86 -9.28
N ALA A 66 9.24 -16.62 -10.58
CA ALA A 66 8.38 -15.52 -11.05
C ALA A 66 6.94 -15.63 -10.55
N ARG A 67 6.33 -16.83 -10.59
CA ARG A 67 4.95 -17.05 -10.13
C ARG A 67 4.80 -16.79 -8.63
N TYR A 68 5.75 -17.27 -7.83
CA TYR A 68 5.78 -16.97 -6.40
C TYR A 68 5.97 -15.47 -6.15
N GLN A 69 6.84 -14.82 -6.92
CA GLN A 69 7.09 -13.40 -6.76
C GLN A 69 5.85 -12.54 -7.03
N ILE A 70 5.07 -12.87 -8.08
CA ILE A 70 3.80 -12.20 -8.37
C ILE A 70 2.80 -12.42 -7.23
N MET A 71 2.66 -13.67 -6.75
CA MET A 71 1.78 -13.99 -5.63
C MET A 71 2.11 -13.16 -4.39
N VAL A 72 3.40 -13.08 -4.02
CA VAL A 72 3.87 -12.30 -2.87
C VAL A 72 3.56 -10.82 -3.05
N MET A 73 3.79 -10.26 -4.24
CA MET A 73 3.49 -8.84 -4.48
C MET A 73 1.98 -8.55 -4.40
N CYS A 74 1.13 -9.45 -4.88
CA CYS A 74 -0.32 -9.35 -4.69
C CYS A 74 -0.73 -9.43 -3.21
N MET A 75 -0.10 -10.30 -2.42
CA MET A 75 -0.35 -10.38 -0.97
C MET A 75 0.04 -9.08 -0.26
N ILE A 76 1.19 -8.51 -0.59
CA ILE A 76 1.64 -7.24 0.00
C ILE A 76 0.70 -6.11 -0.42
N PHE A 77 0.31 -6.05 -1.70
CA PHE A 77 -0.67 -5.08 -2.20
C PHE A 77 -2.01 -5.17 -1.45
N GLY A 78 -2.56 -6.38 -1.33
CA GLY A 78 -3.79 -6.62 -0.59
C GLY A 78 -3.68 -6.25 0.89
N SER A 79 -2.60 -6.68 1.55
CA SER A 79 -2.34 -6.35 2.95
C SER A 79 -2.21 -4.84 3.18
N ALA A 80 -1.53 -4.13 2.29
CA ALA A 80 -1.38 -2.68 2.36
C ALA A 80 -2.73 -1.96 2.23
N GLY A 81 -3.54 -2.36 1.25
CA GLY A 81 -4.87 -1.79 1.04
C GLY A 81 -5.82 -2.05 2.20
N ILE A 82 -5.88 -3.29 2.69
CA ILE A 82 -6.72 -3.66 3.84
C ILE A 82 -6.26 -2.91 5.09
N SER A 83 -4.95 -2.85 5.35
CA SER A 83 -4.41 -2.15 6.53
C SER A 83 -4.73 -0.65 6.50
N SER A 84 -4.53 0.03 5.35
CA SER A 84 -4.89 1.44 5.19
C SER A 84 -6.40 1.67 5.32
N ALA A 85 -7.24 0.79 4.74
CA ALA A 85 -8.68 0.91 4.83
C ALA A 85 -9.19 0.71 6.28
N CYS A 86 -8.67 -0.29 6.99
CA CYS A 86 -8.97 -0.52 8.40
C CYS A 86 -8.55 0.67 9.24
N PHE A 87 -7.33 1.19 9.05
CA PHE A 87 -6.86 2.38 9.75
C PHE A 87 -7.79 3.58 9.54
N LEU A 88 -8.12 3.90 8.29
CA LEU A 88 -9.03 5.00 7.95
C LEU A 88 -10.46 4.77 8.46
N THR A 89 -10.88 3.54 8.68
CA THR A 89 -12.19 3.26 9.25
C THR A 89 -12.19 3.46 10.77
N LEU A 90 -11.11 3.04 11.44
CA LEU A 90 -10.95 3.13 12.89
C LEU A 90 -10.73 4.58 13.35
N VAL A 91 -9.91 5.35 12.63
CA VAL A 91 -9.60 6.73 13.01
C VAL A 91 -10.79 7.69 12.79
N ARG A 92 -11.88 7.21 12.18
CA ARG A 92 -13.06 8.02 11.90
C ARG A 92 -13.68 8.63 13.18
N SER A 93 -13.69 7.90 14.29
CA SER A 93 -14.22 8.41 15.57
C SER A 93 -13.52 9.69 15.99
N ASP A 94 -12.19 9.68 15.93
CA ASP A 94 -11.34 10.75 16.47
C ASP A 94 -11.50 12.07 15.70
N PHE A 95 -11.83 11.98 14.41
CA PHE A 95 -12.05 13.15 13.54
C PHE A 95 -13.52 13.55 13.42
N THR A 96 -14.47 12.68 13.78
CA THR A 96 -15.90 13.01 13.75
C THR A 96 -16.35 13.66 15.06
N ASP A 97 -15.74 13.29 16.19
CA ASP A 97 -16.08 13.83 17.52
C ASP A 97 -15.56 15.26 17.76
N ASN A 98 -14.61 15.74 16.94
CA ASN A 98 -14.11 17.13 16.99
C ASN A 98 -15.02 18.15 16.26
N VAL A 99 -16.18 17.72 15.73
CA VAL A 99 -17.10 18.56 14.93
C VAL A 99 -18.47 18.76 15.62
N THR A 100 -18.62 18.38 16.89
CA THR A 100 -19.79 18.75 17.73
C THR A 100 -19.37 19.59 18.93
#